data_AF-A0A4Q4D2V7-F1
#
_entry.id   AF-A0A4Q4D2V7-F1
#
_cell.length_a   1.000
_cell.length_b   1.000
_cell.length_c   1.000
_cell.angle_alpha   90.00
_cell.angle_beta   90.00
_cell.angle_gamma   90.00
#
_symmetry.space_group_name_H-M   'P 1'
#
loop_
_entity.id
_entity.type
_entity.pdbx_description
1 polymer ?
#
loop_
_entity_poly.entity_id
_entity_poly.type
_entity_poly.pdbx_seq_one_letter_code
_entity_poly.pdbx_strand_id
1 'polypeptide(L)'
;MILKPVLALLATALAVGVGVVAGTLPGHHPEVARVDYDDANLLAAAQQPLGDRVQAAVDGVQDTGFYVGPELRGELTPDEVAGIERIIAGAEVPLYVVWWNEARDAGYNTPYAALDQLRVGVGEDGYYAVVTEGYIPLLESVGYSTPYIDADGKGRPADALTRIATEMAELPPSVDSAPGPRSDYWGGTGGGIAAGLLFAGLARPMTPMTKSSPR
;
A
#
# COMPACT_ATOMS: atom_id res chain seq x y z
N MET A 1 -22.64 -48.84 -12.62
CA MET A 1 -21.76 -47.67 -12.79
C MET A 1 -22.45 -46.40 -12.27
N ILE A 2 -22.85 -46.37 -10.98
CA ILE A 2 -23.70 -45.32 -10.36
C ILE A 2 -22.99 -44.68 -9.13
N LEU A 3 -21.73 -45.04 -8.86
CA LEU A 3 -21.03 -44.65 -7.63
C LEU A 3 -20.44 -43.23 -7.64
N LYS A 4 -20.21 -42.64 -8.82
CA LYS A 4 -19.59 -41.31 -8.96
C LYS A 4 -20.46 -40.10 -8.55
N PRO A 5 -21.79 -40.05 -8.79
CA PRO A 5 -22.59 -38.87 -8.40
C PRO A 5 -22.80 -38.73 -6.89
N VAL A 6 -22.81 -39.83 -6.13
CA VAL A 6 -23.05 -39.81 -4.68
C VAL A 6 -21.85 -39.24 -3.92
N LEU A 7 -20.63 -39.57 -4.34
CA LEU A 7 -19.40 -39.02 -3.76
C LEU A 7 -19.25 -37.52 -4.01
N ALA A 8 -19.68 -37.03 -5.18
CA ALA A 8 -19.68 -35.59 -5.49
C ALA A 8 -20.69 -34.82 -4.62
N LEU A 9 -21.88 -35.36 -4.36
CA LEU A 9 -22.88 -34.76 -3.49
C LEU A 9 -22.44 -34.70 -2.02
N LEU A 10 -21.79 -35.76 -1.52
CA LEU A 10 -21.26 -35.82 -0.17
C LEU A 10 -20.11 -34.83 0.06
N ALA A 11 -19.21 -34.67 -0.91
CA ALA A 11 -18.13 -33.68 -0.85
C ALA A 11 -18.68 -32.23 -0.82
N THR A 12 -19.71 -31.94 -1.62
CA THR A 12 -20.37 -30.62 -1.62
C THR A 12 -21.12 -30.36 -0.31
N ALA A 13 -21.83 -31.36 0.23
CA ALA A 13 -22.55 -31.23 1.50
C ALA A 13 -21.59 -31.03 2.69
N LEU A 14 -20.42 -31.69 2.67
CA LEU A 14 -19.40 -31.51 3.70
C LEU A 14 -18.76 -30.11 3.63
N ALA A 15 -18.49 -29.61 2.43
CA ALA A 15 -17.98 -28.25 2.22
C ALA A 15 -18.96 -27.16 2.68
N VAL A 16 -20.26 -27.35 2.44
CA VAL A 16 -21.31 -26.43 2.92
C VAL A 16 -21.51 -26.55 4.44
N GLY A 17 -21.46 -27.76 5.00
CA GLY A 17 -21.67 -28.01 6.43
C GLY A 17 -20.59 -27.41 7.34
N VAL A 18 -19.32 -27.46 6.92
CA VAL A 18 -18.21 -26.85 7.69
C VAL A 18 -18.30 -25.32 7.69
N GLY A 19 -18.86 -24.71 6.63
CA GLY A 19 -19.08 -23.26 6.57
C GLY A 19 -20.17 -22.72 7.52
N VAL A 20 -21.19 -23.53 7.84
CA VAL A 20 -22.32 -23.09 8.67
C VAL A 20 -22.02 -23.17 10.18
N VAL A 21 -21.20 -24.11 10.63
CA VAL A 21 -20.90 -24.28 12.07
C VAL A 21 -20.01 -23.17 12.62
N ALA A 22 -19.23 -22.47 11.78
CA ALA A 22 -18.44 -21.32 12.20
C ALA A 22 -19.26 -20.01 12.34
N GLY A 23 -20.51 -19.97 11.86
CA GLY A 23 -21.31 -18.73 11.76
C GLY A 23 -22.45 -18.57 12.77
N THR A 24 -22.69 -19.53 13.67
CA THR A 24 -23.93 -19.56 14.48
C THR A 24 -23.72 -19.53 15.99
N LEU A 25 -22.53 -19.20 16.49
CA LEU A 25 -22.33 -18.84 17.89
C LEU A 25 -22.45 -17.30 18.04
N PRO A 26 -23.65 -16.75 18.29
CA PRO A 26 -23.81 -15.34 18.58
C PRO A 26 -23.01 -14.98 19.85
N GLY A 27 -22.06 -14.05 19.70
CA GLY A 27 -21.42 -13.38 20.84
C GLY A 27 -20.01 -13.83 21.22
N HIS A 28 -19.38 -14.76 20.51
CA HIS A 28 -17.96 -15.13 20.71
C HIS A 28 -17.22 -15.19 19.37
N HIS A 29 -17.10 -14.04 18.70
CA HIS A 29 -15.95 -13.86 17.83
C HIS A 29 -14.79 -13.52 18.76
N PRO A 30 -13.76 -14.39 18.92
CA PRO A 30 -12.55 -13.92 19.55
C PRO A 30 -12.17 -12.64 18.81
N GLU A 31 -11.96 -11.56 19.54
CA GLU A 31 -11.33 -10.36 19.04
C GLU A 31 -9.91 -10.81 18.66
N VAL A 32 -9.78 -11.38 17.46
CA VAL A 32 -8.49 -11.57 16.83
C VAL A 32 -7.99 -10.15 16.72
N ALA A 33 -7.03 -9.78 17.56
CA ALA A 33 -6.33 -8.51 17.48
C ALA A 33 -5.85 -8.42 16.04
N ARG A 34 -6.60 -7.69 15.22
CA ARG A 34 -6.28 -7.48 13.82
C ARG A 34 -5.05 -6.60 13.88
N VAL A 35 -3.91 -7.21 13.58
CA VAL A 35 -2.72 -6.47 13.19
C VAL A 35 -3.17 -5.55 12.06
N ASP A 36 -2.99 -4.24 12.21
CA ASP A 36 -3.33 -3.35 11.11
C ASP A 36 -2.53 -3.78 9.88
N TYR A 37 -3.10 -3.65 8.68
CA TYR A 37 -2.40 -4.03 7.45
C TYR A 37 -1.05 -3.29 7.37
N ASP A 38 -1.03 -2.04 7.83
CA ASP A 38 0.19 -1.24 7.92
C ASP A 38 1.18 -1.78 8.96
N ASP A 39 0.72 -2.16 10.16
CA ASP A 39 1.57 -2.77 11.20
C ASP A 39 2.28 -4.04 10.70
N ALA A 40 1.59 -4.87 9.91
CA ALA A 40 2.16 -6.08 9.35
C ALA A 40 3.25 -5.77 8.32
N ASN A 41 3.06 -4.75 7.49
CA ASN A 41 4.04 -4.30 6.50
C ASN A 41 5.26 -3.66 7.17
N LEU A 42 5.04 -2.76 8.13
CA LEU A 42 6.12 -2.13 8.90
C LEU A 42 6.93 -3.17 9.69
N LEU A 43 6.26 -4.16 10.31
CA LEU A 43 6.94 -5.26 10.99
C LEU A 43 7.76 -6.11 10.02
N ALA A 44 7.24 -6.40 8.82
CA ALA A 44 7.97 -7.14 7.80
C ALA A 44 9.18 -6.34 7.28
N ALA A 45 9.02 -5.03 7.07
CA ALA A 45 10.10 -4.14 6.67
C ALA A 45 11.19 -4.06 7.74
N ALA A 46 10.83 -3.99 9.02
CA ALA A 46 11.77 -3.98 10.15
C ALA A 46 12.56 -5.28 10.34
N GLN A 47 12.10 -6.39 9.77
CA GLN A 47 12.83 -7.66 9.77
C GLN A 47 13.83 -7.78 8.62
N GLN A 48 13.80 -6.86 7.66
CA GLN A 48 14.71 -6.84 6.53
C GLN A 48 15.81 -5.79 6.77
N PRO A 49 17.06 -6.07 6.37
CA PRO A 49 18.07 -5.03 6.31
C PRO A 49 17.62 -3.95 5.30
N LEU A 50 17.85 -2.68 5.63
CA LEU A 50 17.60 -1.58 4.70
C LEU A 50 18.48 -1.76 3.45
N GLY A 51 17.88 -1.57 2.27
CA GLY A 51 18.66 -1.50 1.04
C GLY A 51 19.58 -0.28 1.04
N ASP A 52 20.79 -0.38 0.45
CA ASP A 52 21.79 0.70 0.45
C ASP A 52 21.23 2.06 0.00
N ARG A 53 20.35 2.04 -1.00
CA ARG A 53 19.69 3.25 -1.52
C ARG A 53 18.72 3.85 -0.51
N VAL A 54 17.94 3.00 0.16
CA VAL A 54 17.01 3.45 1.21
C VAL A 54 17.79 3.97 2.41
N GLN A 55 18.87 3.30 2.81
CA GLN A 55 19.75 3.77 3.88
C GLN A 55 20.28 5.17 3.59
N ALA A 56 20.80 5.42 2.38
CA ALA A 56 21.27 6.75 2.00
C ALA A 56 20.16 7.81 2.03
N ALA A 57 18.92 7.44 1.69
CA ALA A 57 17.78 8.33 1.80
C ALA A 57 17.38 8.59 3.26
N VAL A 58 17.36 7.56 4.11
CA VAL A 58 17.13 7.69 5.56
C VAL A 58 18.12 8.68 6.15
N ASP A 59 19.42 8.49 5.89
CA ASP A 59 20.47 9.38 6.39
C ASP A 59 20.26 10.83 5.93
N GLY A 60 19.83 11.03 4.69
CA GLY A 60 19.57 12.36 4.12
C GLY A 60 18.33 13.04 4.69
N VAL A 61 17.19 12.33 4.74
CA VAL A 61 15.94 12.92 5.25
C VAL A 61 15.98 13.12 6.77
N GLN A 62 16.77 12.36 7.52
CA GLN A 62 16.98 12.64 8.95
C GLN A 62 17.73 13.95 9.21
N ASP A 63 18.53 14.43 8.24
CA ASP A 63 19.26 15.70 8.36
C ASP A 63 18.38 16.90 7.96
N THR A 64 17.72 16.84 6.80
CA THR A 64 17.00 18.01 6.23
C THR A 64 15.52 17.79 5.94
N GLY A 65 15.00 16.58 6.16
CA GLY A 65 13.68 16.15 5.72
C GLY A 65 13.56 15.90 4.20
N PHE A 66 14.64 16.13 3.43
CA PHE A 66 14.64 15.99 1.98
C PHE A 66 15.86 15.24 1.46
N TYR A 67 15.62 14.28 0.55
CA TYR A 67 16.70 13.56 -0.13
C TYR A 67 16.48 13.49 -1.63
N VAL A 68 17.56 13.71 -2.39
CA VAL A 68 17.60 13.54 -3.84
C VAL A 68 18.53 12.40 -4.21
N GLY A 69 18.01 11.44 -4.96
CA GLY A 69 18.75 10.30 -5.48
C GLY A 69 19.97 10.74 -6.30
N PRO A 70 21.09 9.99 -6.27
CA PRO A 70 22.32 10.36 -6.94
C PRO A 70 22.16 10.56 -8.45
N GLU A 71 21.26 9.83 -9.10
CA GLU A 71 20.98 9.93 -10.53
C GLU A 71 20.21 11.20 -10.93
N LEU A 72 19.63 11.90 -9.96
CA LEU A 72 18.90 13.16 -10.17
C LEU A 72 19.70 14.37 -9.68
N ARG A 73 20.95 14.15 -9.22
CA ARG A 73 21.85 15.24 -8.82
C ARG A 73 22.18 16.09 -10.05
N GLY A 74 21.81 17.36 -9.98
CA GLY A 74 22.00 18.33 -11.07
C GLY A 74 20.70 18.72 -11.77
N GLU A 75 19.60 18.02 -11.52
CA GLU A 75 18.26 18.43 -11.99
C GLU A 75 17.66 19.57 -11.16
N LEU A 76 18.17 19.76 -9.94
CA LEU A 76 17.84 20.88 -9.05
C LEU A 76 19.08 21.72 -8.81
N THR A 77 18.89 23.04 -8.84
CA THR A 77 19.87 24.01 -8.37
C THR A 77 19.93 24.03 -6.84
N PRO A 78 21.04 24.48 -6.24
CA PRO A 78 21.13 24.62 -4.78
C PRO A 78 20.03 25.49 -4.17
N ASP A 79 19.62 26.56 -4.86
CA ASP A 79 18.55 27.46 -4.40
C ASP A 79 17.17 26.78 -4.41
N GLU A 80 16.91 25.91 -5.39
CA GLU A 80 15.67 25.12 -5.46
C GLU A 80 15.62 24.09 -4.32
N VAL A 81 16.73 23.38 -4.05
CA VAL A 81 16.85 22.45 -2.92
C VAL A 81 16.59 23.19 -1.60
N ALA A 82 17.28 24.31 -1.36
CA ALA A 82 17.08 25.12 -0.16
C ALA A 82 15.67 25.73 -0.07
N GLY A 83 15.00 25.92 -1.20
CA GLY A 83 13.58 26.29 -1.28
C GLY A 83 12.67 25.22 -0.69
N ILE A 84 12.84 23.98 -1.15
CA ILE A 84 12.07 22.81 -0.72
C ILE A 84 12.34 22.48 0.75
N GLU A 85 13.61 22.46 1.17
CA GLU A 85 14.00 22.19 2.56
C GLU A 85 13.38 23.20 3.53
N ARG A 86 13.25 24.48 3.12
CA ARG A 86 12.60 25.50 3.96
C ARG A 86 11.10 25.26 4.13
N ILE A 87 10.43 24.76 3.09
CA ILE A 87 9.00 24.39 3.17
C ILE A 87 8.85 23.22 4.14
N ILE A 88 9.69 22.19 3.98
CA ILE A 88 9.70 20.99 4.84
C ILE A 88 9.98 21.35 6.30
N ALA A 89 11.00 22.17 6.57
CA ALA A 89 11.34 22.61 7.92
C ALA A 89 10.28 23.52 8.57
N GLY A 90 9.38 24.10 7.77
CA GLY A 90 8.28 24.95 8.24
C GLY A 90 6.97 24.22 8.48
N ALA A 91 6.89 22.92 8.16
CA ALA A 91 5.68 22.12 8.30
C ALA A 91 5.33 21.88 9.78
N GLU A 92 4.02 21.81 10.10
CA GLU A 92 3.55 21.51 11.45
C GLU A 92 3.79 20.03 11.82
N VAL A 93 3.67 19.14 10.84
CA VAL A 93 3.99 17.71 10.95
C VAL A 93 5.34 17.45 10.27
N PRO A 94 6.27 16.67 10.86
CA PRO A 94 7.52 16.32 10.20
C PRO A 94 7.29 15.71 8.81
N LEU A 95 8.01 16.20 7.80
CA LEU A 95 7.94 15.70 6.43
C LEU A 95 9.26 15.03 6.04
N TYR A 96 9.15 13.86 5.44
CA TYR A 96 10.27 13.07 4.93
C TYR A 96 10.04 12.79 3.44
N VAL A 97 10.67 13.61 2.59
CA VAL A 97 10.46 13.58 1.14
C VAL A 97 11.71 13.04 0.44
N VAL A 98 11.52 11.98 -0.34
CA VAL A 98 12.56 11.33 -1.14
C VAL A 98 12.21 11.48 -2.61
N TRP A 99 13.10 12.05 -3.41
CA TRP A 99 12.95 12.13 -4.86
C TRP A 99 14.03 11.33 -5.57
N TRP A 100 13.62 10.30 -6.32
CA TRP A 100 14.54 9.40 -6.99
C TRP A 100 13.89 8.66 -8.16
N ASN A 101 14.67 8.02 -9.02
CA ASN A 101 14.14 7.14 -10.06
C ASN A 101 13.84 5.73 -9.52
N GLU A 102 12.89 5.02 -10.12
CA GLU A 102 12.69 3.62 -9.78
C GLU A 102 13.90 2.78 -10.25
N ALA A 103 14.43 1.94 -9.36
CA ALA A 103 15.57 1.07 -9.66
C ALA A 103 15.28 -0.35 -9.15
N ARG A 104 15.48 -1.34 -10.01
CA ARG A 104 15.25 -2.77 -9.68
C ARG A 104 16.34 -3.37 -8.80
N ASP A 105 17.52 -2.76 -8.80
CA ASP A 105 18.69 -3.24 -8.07
C ASP A 105 18.96 -2.41 -6.79
N ALA A 106 17.92 -1.76 -6.24
CA ALA A 106 18.05 -0.81 -5.13
C ALA A 106 17.89 -1.45 -3.72
N GLY A 107 17.76 -2.77 -3.65
CA GLY A 107 17.57 -3.48 -2.37
C GLY A 107 16.11 -3.55 -1.88
N TYR A 108 15.15 -3.17 -2.71
CA TYR A 108 13.71 -3.33 -2.46
C TYR A 108 13.00 -3.90 -3.69
N ASN A 109 11.89 -4.63 -3.48
CA ASN A 109 11.15 -5.30 -4.57
C ASN A 109 10.07 -4.42 -5.20
N THR A 110 9.56 -3.42 -4.47
CA THR A 110 8.54 -2.49 -4.95
C THR A 110 8.78 -1.09 -4.37
N PRO A 111 8.28 -0.02 -5.01
CA PRO A 111 8.31 1.32 -4.43
C PRO A 111 7.63 1.43 -3.05
N TYR A 112 6.56 0.67 -2.81
CA TYR A 112 5.92 0.58 -1.48
C TYR A 112 6.86 -0.04 -0.43
N ALA A 113 7.58 -1.11 -0.78
CA ALA A 113 8.56 -1.69 0.14
C ALA A 113 9.70 -0.71 0.46
N ALA A 114 10.09 0.15 -0.50
CA ALA A 114 11.05 1.22 -0.25
C ALA A 114 10.49 2.28 0.73
N LEU A 115 9.22 2.66 0.58
CA LEU A 115 8.53 3.58 1.48
C LEU A 115 8.38 2.98 2.89
N ASP A 116 8.04 1.70 3.01
CA ASP A 116 7.97 1.00 4.31
C ASP A 116 9.34 0.95 5.00
N GLN A 117 10.39 0.59 4.25
CA GLN A 117 11.77 0.62 4.76
C GLN A 117 12.20 2.03 5.16
N LEU A 118 11.80 3.08 4.42
CA LEU A 118 12.08 4.47 4.77
C LEU A 118 11.40 4.85 6.10
N ARG A 119 10.11 4.52 6.26
CA ARG A 119 9.34 4.76 7.50
C ARG A 119 9.99 4.09 8.71
N VAL A 120 10.38 2.82 8.55
CA VAL A 120 11.08 2.06 9.59
C VAL A 120 12.47 2.65 9.88
N GLY A 121 13.22 3.02 8.85
CA GLY A 121 14.58 3.52 8.98
C GLY A 121 14.66 4.90 9.63
N VAL A 122 13.72 5.78 9.31
CA VAL A 122 13.58 7.08 9.98
C VAL A 122 13.06 6.89 11.40
N GLY A 123 12.01 6.08 11.58
CA GLY A 123 11.50 5.69 12.90
C GLY A 123 10.81 6.82 13.68
N GLU A 124 10.32 7.85 12.99
CA GLU A 124 9.64 9.00 13.59
C GLU A 124 8.21 9.17 13.08
N ASP A 125 7.34 9.78 13.90
CA ASP A 125 6.00 10.15 13.46
C ASP A 125 6.08 11.29 12.42
N GLY A 126 5.32 11.20 11.34
CA GLY A 126 5.34 12.20 10.28
C GLY A 126 4.68 11.74 8.98
N TYR A 127 4.80 12.59 7.96
CA TYR A 127 4.39 12.27 6.58
C TYR A 127 5.60 11.90 5.74
N TYR A 128 5.44 10.84 4.95
CA TYR A 128 6.50 10.26 4.12
C TYR A 128 6.07 10.28 2.67
N ALA A 129 6.97 10.74 1.79
CA ALA A 129 6.74 10.76 0.35
C ALA A 129 7.91 10.16 -0.41
N VAL A 130 7.62 9.22 -1.31
CA VAL A 130 8.55 8.77 -2.35
C VAL A 130 8.03 9.28 -3.68
N VAL A 131 8.79 10.20 -4.27
CA VAL A 131 8.48 10.88 -5.52
C VAL A 131 9.33 10.28 -6.64
N THR A 132 8.68 9.88 -7.73
CA THR A 132 9.31 9.46 -8.97
C THR A 132 8.83 10.37 -10.09
N GLU A 133 9.74 10.82 -10.96
CA GLU A 133 9.39 11.72 -12.07
C GLU A 133 8.30 11.12 -12.96
N GLY A 134 7.24 11.91 -13.21
CA GLY A 134 6.12 11.52 -14.07
C GLY A 134 5.05 10.65 -13.42
N TYR A 135 5.23 10.24 -12.16
CA TYR A 135 4.29 9.40 -11.43
C TYR A 135 3.56 10.17 -10.32
N ILE A 136 2.46 9.60 -9.84
CA ILE A 136 1.81 10.04 -8.60
C ILE A 136 2.74 9.66 -7.44
N PRO A 137 3.03 10.58 -6.50
CA PRO A 137 3.89 10.26 -5.36
C PRO A 137 3.25 9.16 -4.50
N LEU A 138 4.09 8.28 -3.95
CA LEU A 138 3.64 7.37 -2.91
C LEU A 138 3.72 8.08 -1.58
N LEU A 139 2.61 8.09 -0.84
CA LEU A 139 2.45 8.82 0.39
C LEU A 139 1.98 7.88 1.48
N GLU A 140 2.62 7.97 2.64
CA GLU A 140 2.20 7.28 3.85
C GLU A 140 2.50 8.15 5.07
N SER A 141 2.00 7.71 6.23
CA SER A 141 2.22 8.38 7.51
C SER A 141 2.65 7.39 8.59
N VAL A 142 3.20 7.93 9.67
CA VAL A 142 3.39 7.23 10.95
C VAL A 142 2.83 8.15 12.04
N GLY A 143 1.91 7.66 12.87
CA GLY A 143 1.27 8.46 13.93
C GLY A 143 0.17 9.43 13.46
N TYR A 144 -0.07 9.53 12.15
CA TYR A 144 -1.08 10.40 11.53
C TYR A 144 -1.90 9.64 10.49
N SER A 145 -3.02 10.23 10.06
CA SER A 145 -3.79 9.73 8.92
C SER A 145 -3.01 9.85 7.62
N THR A 146 -3.09 8.82 6.77
CA THR A 146 -2.44 8.82 5.46
C THR A 146 -2.89 10.04 4.65
N PRO A 147 -1.96 10.88 4.20
CA PRO A 147 -2.30 12.11 3.50
C PRO A 147 -2.80 11.82 2.09
N TYR A 148 -3.69 12.69 1.59
CA TYR A 148 -4.05 12.75 0.18
C TYR A 148 -3.73 14.15 -0.34
N ILE A 149 -2.97 14.21 -1.43
CA ILE A 149 -2.63 15.45 -2.14
C ILE A 149 -2.98 15.31 -3.62
N ASP A 150 -3.26 16.42 -4.29
CA ASP A 150 -3.54 16.42 -5.73
C ASP A 150 -2.26 16.57 -6.55
N ALA A 151 -1.17 17.04 -5.93
CA ALA A 151 0.14 17.17 -6.55
C ALA A 151 0.65 15.84 -7.14
N ASP A 152 1.15 15.90 -8.37
CA ASP A 152 1.89 14.81 -9.01
C ASP A 152 3.35 15.18 -9.31
N GLY A 153 4.16 14.18 -9.64
CA GLY A 153 5.55 14.34 -10.06
C GLY A 153 5.72 14.79 -11.51
N LYS A 154 4.71 15.41 -12.15
CA LYS A 154 4.79 15.84 -13.56
C LYS A 154 5.26 17.29 -13.69
N GLY A 155 5.97 17.56 -14.79
CA GLY A 155 6.44 18.90 -15.16
C GLY A 155 7.92 19.09 -14.81
N ARG A 156 8.32 20.35 -14.59
CA ARG A 156 9.68 20.65 -14.15
C ARG A 156 9.89 20.09 -12.73
N PRO A 157 10.97 19.33 -12.45
CA PRO A 157 11.17 18.68 -11.16
C PRO A 157 11.05 19.61 -9.95
N ALA A 158 11.70 20.78 -10.01
CA ALA A 158 11.64 21.77 -8.93
C ALA A 158 10.21 22.23 -8.61
N ASP A 159 9.38 22.45 -9.64
CA ASP A 159 7.98 22.88 -9.47
C ASP A 159 7.12 21.76 -8.88
N ALA A 160 7.30 20.53 -9.37
CA ALA A 160 6.56 19.38 -8.89
C ALA A 160 6.86 19.09 -7.42
N LEU A 161 8.13 19.09 -7.03
CA LEU A 161 8.55 18.85 -5.64
C LEU A 161 8.14 19.97 -4.71
N THR A 162 8.26 21.23 -5.15
CA THR A 162 7.81 22.39 -4.37
C THR A 162 6.31 22.29 -4.10
N ARG A 163 5.51 21.91 -5.11
CA ARG A 163 4.06 21.71 -4.96
C ARG A 163 3.75 20.56 -4.00
N ILE A 164 4.40 19.39 -4.14
CA ILE A 164 4.22 18.25 -3.24
C ILE A 164 4.55 18.64 -1.79
N ALA A 165 5.71 19.27 -1.56
CA ALA A 165 6.12 19.69 -0.22
C ALA A 165 5.18 20.74 0.38
N THR A 166 4.68 21.69 -0.43
CA THR A 166 3.74 22.72 0.01
C THR A 166 2.40 22.09 0.39
N GLU A 167 1.81 21.26 -0.47
CA GLU A 167 0.52 20.60 -0.19
C GLU A 167 0.63 19.72 1.05
N MET A 168 1.71 18.96 1.22
CA MET A 168 1.93 18.15 2.42
C MET A 168 2.12 18.99 3.69
N ALA A 169 2.84 20.12 3.62
CA ALA A 169 3.07 21.01 4.75
C ALA A 169 1.79 21.73 5.21
N GLU A 170 0.83 21.93 4.31
CA GLU A 170 -0.46 22.56 4.59
C GLU A 170 -1.51 21.58 5.12
N LEU A 171 -1.22 20.28 5.16
CA LEU A 171 -2.14 19.29 5.71
C LEU A 171 -2.31 19.50 7.22
N PRO A 172 -3.56 19.53 7.72
CA PRO A 172 -3.78 19.61 9.16
C PRO A 172 -3.27 18.34 9.84
N PRO A 173 -2.67 18.43 11.04
CA PRO A 173 -2.30 17.26 11.81
C PRO A 173 -3.55 16.46 12.18
N SER A 174 -3.83 15.43 11.39
CA SER A 174 -4.92 14.48 11.62
C SER A 174 -4.31 13.25 12.26
N VAL A 175 -4.51 13.06 13.56
CA VAL A 175 -4.22 11.78 14.20
C VAL A 175 -5.35 10.83 13.86
N ASP A 176 -5.03 9.60 13.46
CA ASP A 176 -6.03 8.57 13.15
C ASP A 176 -6.95 8.35 14.36
N SER A 177 -8.11 9.01 14.29
CA SER A 177 -9.07 9.08 15.36
C SER A 177 -9.99 7.88 15.26
N ALA A 178 -9.51 6.76 15.81
CA ALA A 178 -10.12 5.43 15.73
C ALA A 178 -10.20 4.89 14.29
N PRO A 179 -10.05 3.56 14.10
CA PRO A 179 -10.22 2.95 12.79
C PRO A 179 -11.61 3.33 12.25
N GLY A 180 -11.64 4.18 11.21
CA GLY A 180 -12.87 4.47 10.49
C GLY A 180 -13.53 3.16 10.05
N PRO A 181 -14.85 3.13 9.82
CA PRO A 181 -15.52 1.95 9.30
C PRO A 181 -14.88 1.63 7.94
N ARG A 182 -13.90 0.70 7.93
CA ARG A 182 -13.13 0.40 6.73
C ARG A 182 -14.12 -0.06 5.68
N SER A 183 -13.95 0.49 4.47
CA SER A 183 -14.68 0.03 3.30
C SER A 183 -14.25 -1.41 3.04
N ASP A 184 -14.96 -2.35 3.62
CA ASP A 184 -14.96 -3.72 3.14
C ASP A 184 -15.49 -3.62 1.71
N TYR A 185 -14.61 -3.50 0.71
CA TYR A 185 -14.99 -3.36 -0.70
C TYR A 185 -15.96 -4.45 -1.17
N TRP A 186 -16.02 -5.55 -0.41
CA TRP A 186 -16.94 -6.66 -0.56
C TRP A 186 -18.05 -6.71 0.51
N GLY A 187 -18.46 -5.61 1.13
CA GLY A 187 -19.57 -5.58 2.10
C GLY A 187 -19.43 -6.54 3.29
N GLY A 188 -18.20 -6.74 3.77
CA GLY A 188 -17.84 -7.67 4.82
C GLY A 188 -17.95 -9.14 4.40
N THR A 189 -18.14 -10.04 5.37
CA THR A 189 -18.27 -11.49 5.12
C THR A 189 -19.38 -11.81 4.11
N GLY A 190 -20.46 -11.02 4.10
CA GLY A 190 -21.61 -11.21 3.22
C GLY A 190 -21.27 -11.07 1.74
N GLY A 191 -20.59 -9.99 1.32
CA GLY A 191 -20.24 -9.86 -0.09
C GLY A 191 -19.00 -10.66 -0.49
N GLY A 192 -18.14 -11.07 0.45
CA GLY A 192 -17.12 -12.10 0.20
C GLY A 192 -17.75 -13.44 -0.22
N ILE A 193 -18.82 -13.86 0.48
CA ILE A 193 -19.60 -15.05 0.11
C ILE A 193 -20.28 -14.84 -1.25
N ALA A 194 -20.91 -13.68 -1.49
CA ALA A 194 -21.58 -13.40 -2.76
C ALA A 194 -20.60 -13.41 -3.96
N ALA A 195 -19.41 -12.83 -3.80
CA ALA A 195 -18.35 -12.84 -4.80
C ALA A 195 -17.87 -14.28 -5.07
N GLY A 196 -17.63 -15.07 -4.01
CA GLY A 196 -17.26 -16.48 -4.14
C GLY A 196 -18.28 -17.29 -4.94
N LEU A 197 -19.58 -17.08 -4.66
CA LEU A 197 -20.67 -17.72 -5.40
C LEU A 197 -20.72 -17.27 -6.87
N LEU A 198 -20.49 -15.98 -7.14
CA LEU A 198 -20.45 -15.44 -8.50
C LEU A 198 -19.32 -16.08 -9.32
N PHE A 199 -18.11 -16.14 -8.77
CA PHE A 199 -16.96 -16.78 -9.44
C PHE A 199 -17.17 -18.28 -9.64
N ALA A 200 -17.75 -18.97 -8.65
CA ALA A 200 -18.09 -20.39 -8.78
C ALA A 200 -19.15 -20.64 -9.88
N GLY A 201 -20.12 -19.72 -10.04
CA GLY A 201 -21.12 -19.77 -11.10
C GLY A 201 -20.54 -19.54 -12.51
N LEU A 202 -19.56 -18.64 -12.62
CA LEU A 202 -18.87 -18.34 -13.87
C LEU A 202 -17.86 -19.41 -14.28
N ALA A 203 -17.29 -20.15 -13.33
CA ALA A 203 -16.35 -21.26 -13.57
C ALA A 203 -17.00 -22.52 -14.16
N ARG A 204 -18.24 -22.45 -14.68
CA ARG A 204 -18.88 -23.59 -15.33
C ARG A 204 -18.00 -24.09 -16.48
N PRO A 205 -17.65 -25.39 -16.52
CA PRO A 205 -16.85 -25.94 -17.60
C PRO A 205 -17.58 -25.73 -18.91
N MET A 206 -16.95 -25.07 -19.88
CA MET A 206 -17.46 -25.00 -21.24
C MET A 206 -17.63 -26.43 -21.73
N THR A 207 -18.88 -26.83 -21.95
CA THR A 207 -19.20 -28.13 -22.52
C THR A 207 -18.47 -28.24 -23.85
N PRO A 208 -17.64 -29.26 -24.07
CA PRO A 208 -16.90 -29.39 -25.33
C PRO A 208 -17.89 -29.47 -26.48
N MET A 209 -17.81 -28.53 -27.43
CA MET A 209 -18.61 -28.60 -28.65
C MET A 209 -18.20 -29.87 -29.41
N THR A 210 -19.11 -30.84 -29.45
CA THR A 210 -18.98 -32.00 -30.32
C THR A 210 -18.97 -31.53 -31.77
N LYS A 211 -17.80 -31.63 -32.42
CA LYS A 211 -17.66 -31.41 -33.86
C LYS A 211 -18.55 -32.41 -34.60
N SER A 212 -19.58 -31.92 -35.29
CA SER A 212 -20.34 -32.74 -36.24
C SER A 212 -19.49 -32.93 -37.49
N SER A 213 -19.07 -34.17 -37.78
CA SER A 213 -18.47 -34.49 -39.08
C SER A 213 -19.54 -34.38 -40.17
N PRO A 214 -19.28 -33.63 -41.26
CA PRO A 214 -20.13 -33.68 -42.45
C PRO A 214 -19.98 -35.05 -43.13
N ARG A 215 -21.11 -35.57 -43.64
CA ARG A 215 -21.16 -36.76 -44.50
C ARG A 215 -21.01 -36.36 -45.96
#